data_AF-A0A170TQB4-F1
#
_entry.id   AF-A0A170TQB4-F1
#
_cell.length_a   1.000
_cell.length_b   1.000
_cell.length_c   1.000
_cell.angle_alpha   90.00
_cell.angle_beta   90.00
_cell.angle_gamma   90.00
#
_symmetry.space_group_name_H-M   'P 1'
#
loop_
_entity.id
_entity.type
_entity.pdbx_description
1 polymer ?
#
loop_
_entity_poly.entity_id
_entity_poly.type
_entity_poly.pdbx_seq_one_letter_code
_entity_poly.pdbx_strand_id
1 'polypeptide(L)'
;MLVIDPDQCIDCGVCIPECPIDAIIADDSIKDILESDNNVLNDEQKSFKKFYEINREFSKKWENITSRKSPLPDAESYKYKKDKFIYFNENLNT
;
A
#
# COMPACT_ATOMS: atom_id res chain seq x y z
N MET A 1 -5.41 7.19 -2.38
CA MET A 1 -4.53 6.10 -1.90
C MET A 1 -3.30 6.74 -1.28
N LEU A 2 -2.65 6.10 -0.31
CA LEU A 2 -1.36 6.51 0.23
C LEU A 2 -0.36 5.37 0.01
N VAL A 3 0.90 5.71 -0.18
CA VAL A 3 2.01 4.78 -0.39
C VAL A 3 3.17 5.14 0.53
N ILE A 4 4.00 4.15 0.83
CA ILE A 4 5.23 4.25 1.61
C ILE A 4 6.39 4.07 0.64
N ASP A 5 7.41 4.93 0.73
CA ASP A 5 8.65 4.78 -0.03
C ASP A 5 9.53 3.70 0.63
N PRO A 6 9.75 2.53 -0.01
CA PRO A 6 10.55 1.45 0.60
C PRO A 6 12.03 1.85 0.74
N ASP A 7 12.55 2.78 -0.07
CA ASP A 7 13.96 3.20 0.04
C ASP A 7 14.19 4.17 1.22
N GLN A 8 13.12 4.81 1.73
CA GLN A 8 13.18 5.72 2.88
C GLN A 8 12.57 5.14 4.15
N CYS A 9 11.78 4.06 4.04
CA CYS A 9 11.31 3.32 5.18
C CYS A 9 12.50 2.77 5.97
N ILE A 10 12.41 2.83 7.31
CA ILE A 10 13.43 2.29 8.23
C ILE A 10 12.87 1.16 9.08
N ASP A 11 11.74 0.59 8.68
CA ASP A 11 11.07 -0.55 9.32
C ASP A 11 10.79 -0.37 10.82
N CYS A 12 10.46 0.85 11.25
CA CYS A 12 10.19 1.16 12.65
C CYS A 12 8.83 0.63 13.16
N GLY A 13 7.92 0.25 12.25
CA GLY A 13 6.61 -0.35 12.56
C GLY A 13 5.57 0.58 13.18
N VAL A 14 5.89 1.86 13.45
CA VAL A 14 5.00 2.81 14.15
C VAL A 14 3.68 3.03 13.39
N CYS A 15 3.70 3.02 12.05
CA CYS A 15 2.51 3.27 11.24
C CYS A 15 1.51 2.09 11.22
N ILE A 16 1.97 0.86 11.53
CA ILE A 16 1.15 -0.35 11.43
C ILE A 16 -0.08 -0.28 12.35
N PRO A 17 0.05 -0.08 13.68
CA PRO A 17 -1.12 -0.02 14.58
C PRO A 17 -1.96 1.25 14.39
N GLU A 18 -1.41 2.28 13.75
CA GLU A 18 -2.10 3.55 13.52
C GLU A 18 -3.07 3.49 12.34
N CYS A 19 -2.96 2.49 11.47
CA CYS A 19 -3.87 2.32 10.34
C CYS A 19 -5.23 1.79 10.81
N PRO A 20 -6.34 2.55 10.71
CA PRO A 20 -7.65 2.16 11.25
C PRO A 20 -8.33 1.00 10.50
N ILE A 21 -7.70 0.49 9.44
CA ILE A 21 -8.18 -0.58 8.56
C ILE A 21 -7.13 -1.66 8.32
N ASP A 22 -6.03 -1.64 9.09
CA ASP A 22 -4.96 -2.64 9.02
C ASP A 22 -4.39 -2.85 7.60
N ALA A 23 -4.28 -1.77 6.81
CA ALA A 23 -3.82 -1.85 5.41
C ALA A 23 -2.29 -1.82 5.25
N ILE A 24 -1.54 -1.62 6.33
CA ILE A 24 -0.07 -1.54 6.32
C ILE A 24 0.50 -2.86 6.82
N ILE A 25 1.43 -3.43 6.06
CA ILE A 25 2.10 -4.70 6.35
C ILE A 25 3.61 -4.42 6.32
N ALA A 26 4.36 -5.05 7.23
CA ALA A 26 5.82 -4.96 7.25
C ALA A 26 6.45 -5.73 6.08
N ASP A 27 7.53 -5.20 5.51
CA ASP A 27 8.23 -5.82 4.38
C ASP A 27 8.76 -7.23 4.73
N ASP A 28 9.24 -7.42 5.96
CA ASP A 28 9.66 -8.74 6.46
C ASP A 28 8.56 -9.80 6.36
N SER A 29 7.29 -9.42 6.53
CA SER A 29 6.15 -10.33 6.45
C SER A 29 5.84 -10.81 5.02
N ILE A 30 6.40 -10.14 4.00
CA ILE A 30 6.18 -10.44 2.59
C ILE A 30 7.47 -10.76 1.83
N LYS A 31 8.62 -10.81 2.49
CA LYS A 31 9.93 -11.01 1.84
C LYS A 31 9.98 -12.27 0.98
N ASP A 32 9.55 -13.41 1.53
CA ASP A 32 9.49 -14.68 0.80
C ASP A 32 8.59 -14.59 -0.45
N ILE A 33 7.54 -13.77 -0.40
CA ILE A 33 6.60 -13.56 -1.50
C ILE A 33 7.26 -12.70 -2.59
N LEU A 34 8.01 -11.67 -2.22
CA LEU A 34 8.72 -10.79 -3.16
C LEU A 34 9.79 -11.57 -3.95
N GLU A 35 10.51 -12.47 -3.27
CA GLU A 35 11.56 -13.31 -3.85
C GLU A 35 11.02 -14.52 -4.64
N SER A 36 9.76 -14.91 -4.41
CA SER A 36 9.12 -16.04 -5.10
C SER A 36 8.69 -15.73 -6.55
N ASP A 37 8.69 -16.77 -7.38
CA ASP A 37 8.18 -16.74 -8.76
C ASP A 37 6.64 -16.61 -8.79
N ASN A 38 6.10 -15.78 -9.68
CA ASN A 38 4.65 -15.53 -9.75
C ASN A 38 3.81 -16.79 -10.07
N ASN A 39 4.40 -17.82 -10.67
CA ASN A 39 3.72 -19.07 -11.02
C ASN A 39 3.44 -19.96 -9.80
N VAL A 40 4.14 -19.75 -8.68
CA VAL A 40 3.92 -20.50 -7.43
C VAL A 40 3.08 -19.75 -6.40
N LEU A 41 2.82 -18.46 -6.63
CA LEU A 41 2.04 -17.61 -5.73
C LEU A 41 0.53 -17.77 -5.98
N ASN A 42 -0.25 -17.74 -4.89
CA ASN A 42 -1.70 -17.60 -4.98
C ASN A 42 -2.10 -16.13 -5.27
N ASP A 43 -3.39 -15.87 -5.49
CA ASP A 43 -3.86 -14.54 -5.90
C ASP A 43 -3.71 -13.46 -4.82
N GLU A 44 -3.77 -13.85 -3.54
CA GLU A 44 -3.52 -12.94 -2.41
C GLU A 44 -2.04 -12.55 -2.35
N GLN A 45 -1.14 -13.51 -2.46
CA GLN A 45 0.30 -13.27 -2.48
C GLN A 45 0.74 -12.42 -3.69
N LYS A 46 0.17 -12.70 -4.87
CA LYS A 46 0.36 -11.84 -6.06
C LYS A 46 -0.11 -10.41 -5.81
N SER A 47 -1.20 -10.25 -5.05
CA SER A 47 -1.69 -8.93 -4.67
C SER A 47 -0.71 -8.18 -3.78
N PHE A 48 -0.07 -8.83 -2.80
CA PHE A 48 0.99 -8.19 -2.00
C PHE A 48 2.15 -7.70 -2.86
N LYS A 49 2.65 -8.54 -3.77
CA LYS A 49 3.72 -8.15 -4.70
C LYS A 49 3.31 -6.96 -5.58
N LYS A 50 2.07 -6.96 -6.07
CA LYS A 50 1.51 -5.84 -6.84
C LYS A 50 1.45 -4.54 -6.03
N PHE A 51 0.98 -4.60 -4.77
CA PHE A 51 0.94 -3.41 -3.91
C PHE A 51 2.33 -2.92 -3.52
N TYR A 52 3.30 -3.81 -3.35
CA TYR A 52 4.69 -3.43 -3.15
C TYR A 52 5.25 -2.64 -4.34
N GLU A 53 5.01 -3.09 -5.57
CA GLU A 53 5.41 -2.36 -6.79
C GLU A 53 4.75 -0.99 -6.88
N ILE A 54 3.47 -0.88 -6.53
CA ILE A 54 2.75 0.41 -6.48
C ILE A 54 3.40 1.34 -5.45
N ASN A 55 3.78 0.84 -4.27
CA ASN A 55 4.48 1.63 -3.27
C ASN A 55 5.82 2.15 -3.80
N ARG A 56 6.63 1.27 -4.42
CA ARG A 56 7.93 1.66 -4.99
C ARG A 56 7.79 2.68 -6.13
N GLU A 57 6.82 2.51 -7.01
CA GLU A 57 6.64 3.39 -8.17
C GLU A 57 6.04 4.75 -7.79
N PHE A 58 4.92 4.74 -7.08
CA PHE A 58 4.16 5.97 -6.84
C PHE A 58 4.72 6.82 -5.71
N SER A 59 5.52 6.26 -4.79
CA SER A 59 6.25 7.06 -3.81
C SER A 59 7.24 8.04 -4.44
N LYS A 60 7.73 7.75 -5.64
CA LYS A 60 8.62 8.64 -6.42
C LYS A 60 7.86 9.65 -7.27
N LYS A 61 6.56 9.45 -7.48
CA LYS A 61 5.73 10.25 -8.39
C LYS A 61 4.74 11.17 -7.67
N TRP A 62 4.23 10.77 -6.51
CA TRP A 62 3.28 11.55 -5.73
C TRP A 62 3.98 12.50 -4.76
N GLU A 63 3.28 13.59 -4.40
CA GLU A 63 3.77 14.54 -3.40
C GLU A 63 3.82 13.91 -2.00
N ASN A 64 4.80 14.34 -1.20
CA ASN A 64 4.96 13.87 0.17
C ASN A 64 3.86 14.43 1.09
N ILE A 65 3.22 13.54 1.86
CA ILE A 65 2.29 13.91 2.93
C ILE A 65 3.00 13.84 4.29
N THR A 66 3.32 15.00 4.86
CA THR A 66 4.02 15.12 6.16
C THR A 66 3.10 15.47 7.33
N SER A 67 1.80 15.58 7.10
CA SER A 67 0.81 15.96 8.12
C SER A 67 -0.53 15.27 7.87
N ARG A 68 -1.21 14.90 8.96
CA ARG A 68 -2.51 14.26 8.91
C ARG A 68 -3.54 15.16 8.23
N LYS A 69 -4.33 14.56 7.33
CA LYS A 69 -5.54 15.16 6.74
C LYS A 69 -6.76 14.36 7.20
N SER A 70 -7.95 14.94 7.05
CA SER A 70 -9.19 14.19 7.26
C SER A 70 -9.28 13.01 6.29
N PRO A 71 -9.88 11.87 6.69
CA PRO A 71 -10.21 10.80 5.77
C PRO A 71 -11.10 11.33 4.62
N LEU A 72 -11.13 10.59 3.50
CA LEU A 72 -12.07 10.89 2.41
C LEU A 72 -13.52 10.83 2.92
N PRO A 73 -14.45 11.64 2.37
CA PRO A 73 -15.84 11.71 2.83
C PRO A 73 -16.56 10.36 2.82
N ASP A 74 -16.17 9.46 1.91
CA ASP A 74 -16.74 8.14 1.69
C ASP A 74 -15.93 7.00 2.32
N ALA A 75 -14.87 7.29 3.08
CA ALA A 75 -13.93 6.30 3.62
C ALA A 75 -14.61 5.14 4.37
N GLU A 76 -15.65 5.42 5.16
CA GLU A 76 -16.38 4.40 5.91
C GLU A 76 -17.06 3.37 4.99
N SER A 77 -17.60 3.83 3.86
CA SER A 77 -18.24 2.94 2.89
C SER A 77 -17.25 2.03 2.14
N TYR A 78 -15.95 2.37 2.16
CA TYR A 78 -14.87 1.61 1.54
C TYR A 78 -14.02 0.81 2.54
N LYS A 79 -14.32 0.91 3.83
CA LYS A 79 -13.50 0.34 4.92
C LYS A 79 -13.21 -1.16 4.69
N TYR A 80 -14.25 -1.94 4.42
CA TYR A 80 -14.18 -3.41 4.28
C TYR A 80 -14.50 -3.93 2.88
N LYS A 81 -14.56 -3.04 1.88
CA LYS A 81 -14.69 -3.46 0.47
C LYS A 81 -13.40 -4.17 0.04
N LYS A 82 -13.54 -5.37 -0.53
CA LYS A 82 -12.45 -6.11 -1.17
C LYS A 82 -12.18 -5.56 -2.58
N ASP A 83 -11.04 -5.94 -3.15
CA ASP A 83 -10.68 -5.65 -4.54
C ASP A 83 -10.70 -4.17 -4.94
N LYS A 84 -10.40 -3.28 -3.98
CA LYS A 84 -10.42 -1.81 -4.19
C LYS A 84 -9.43 -1.30 -5.24
N PHE A 85 -8.52 -2.15 -5.71
CA PHE A 85 -7.62 -1.80 -6.80
C PHE A 85 -8.38 -1.43 -8.09
N ILE A 86 -9.62 -1.89 -8.28
CA ILE A 86 -10.46 -1.45 -9.42
C ILE A 86 -10.71 0.06 -9.44
N TYR A 87 -10.57 0.74 -8.31
CA TYR A 87 -10.72 2.19 -8.18
C TYR A 87 -9.37 2.93 -8.23
N PHE A 88 -8.27 2.22 -8.46
CA PHE A 88 -6.95 2.82 -8.54
C PHE A 88 -6.85 3.75 -9.75
N ASN A 89 -6.34 4.96 -9.51
CA ASN A 89 -5.99 5.93 -10.53
C ASN A 89 -4.63 6.50 -10.16
N GLU A 90 -3.74 6.60 -11.15
CA GLU A 90 -2.39 7.12 -11.01
C GLU A 90 -2.38 8.58 -10.53
N ASN A 91 -3.44 9.36 -10.83
CA ASN A 91 -3.60 10.77 -10.44
C ASN A 91 -2.35 11.63 -10.73
N LEU A 92 -1.61 11.32 -11.80
CA LEU A 92 -0.34 11.97 -12.12
C LEU A 92 -0.48 13.37 -12.71
N ASN A 93 -1.70 13.88 -12.88
CA ASN A 93 -2.00 15.28 -13.23
C ASN A 93 -3.44 15.62 -12.83
N THR A 94 -3.57 16.45 -11.78
CA THR A 94 -4.61 17.50 -11.70
C THR A 94 -3.90 18.82 -11.49
#